data_AF-A0AAU4INN6-F1
#
_entry.id   AF-A0AAU4INN6-F1
#
_cell.length_a   1.000
_cell.length_b   1.000
_cell.length_c   1.000
_cell.angle_alpha   90.00
_cell.angle_beta   90.00
_cell.angle_gamma   90.00
#
_symmetry.space_group_name_H-M   'P 1'
#
loop_
_entity.id
_entity.type
_entity.pdbx_description
1 polymer ?
#
loop_
_entity_poly.entity_id
_entity_poly.type
_entity_poly.pdbx_seq_one_letter_code
_entity_poly.pdbx_strand_id
1 'polypeptide(L)'
;MSEGTWAVVTSRETVLLLAALAVYLGGAVGFARRLPRLLVRHPGWRRDTERDPVSSAVTLTLLIVLWPATAVYLACRIAASRRDR
;
A
#
# COMPACT_ATOMS: atom_id res chain seq x y z
N MET A 1 -3.15 -6.49 34.85
CA MET A 1 -3.73 -6.65 33.50
C MET A 1 -4.79 -7.73 33.58
N SER A 2 -6.05 -7.43 33.27
CA SER A 2 -7.18 -8.35 33.41
C SER A 2 -7.35 -9.28 32.21
N GLU A 3 -7.85 -10.51 32.43
CA GLU A 3 -8.13 -11.51 31.39
C GLU A 3 -9.06 -11.00 30.27
N GLY A 4 -9.96 -10.05 30.57
CA GLY A 4 -10.80 -9.40 29.57
C GLY A 4 -10.02 -8.59 28.53
N THR A 5 -8.84 -8.06 28.87
CA THR A 5 -7.97 -7.36 27.92
C THR A 5 -7.32 -8.34 26.96
N TRP A 6 -7.00 -9.56 27.42
CA TRP A 6 -6.48 -10.63 26.56
C TRP A 6 -7.55 -11.11 25.57
N ALA A 7 -8.79 -11.31 26.01
CA ALA A 7 -9.89 -11.75 25.14
C ALA A 7 -10.25 -10.74 24.04
N VAL A 8 -10.12 -9.43 24.30
CA VAL A 8 -10.30 -8.38 23.29
C VAL A 8 -9.12 -8.34 22.30
N VAL A 9 -7.90 -8.61 22.77
CA VAL A 9 -6.69 -8.71 21.93
C VAL A 9 -6.72 -9.98 21.06
N THR A 10 -7.27 -11.09 21.55
CA THR A 10 -7.47 -12.34 20.78
C THR A 10 -8.82 -12.44 20.07
N SER A 11 -9.63 -11.37 20.07
CA SER A 11 -10.78 -11.32 19.17
C SER A 11 -10.30 -11.48 17.73
N ARG A 12 -10.96 -12.36 16.99
CA ARG A 12 -10.65 -12.66 15.58
C ARG A 12 -10.60 -11.39 14.74
N GLU A 13 -11.44 -10.40 15.06
CA GLU A 13 -11.49 -9.09 14.42
C GLU A 13 -10.21 -8.29 14.67
N THR A 14 -9.73 -8.23 15.91
CA THR A 14 -8.48 -7.56 16.29
C THR A 14 -7.28 -8.19 15.60
N VAL A 15 -7.22 -9.53 15.52
CA VAL A 15 -6.16 -10.27 14.82
C VAL A 15 -6.18 -9.98 13.31
N LEU A 16 -7.37 -9.97 12.68
CA LEU A 16 -7.51 -9.63 11.26
C LEU A 16 -7.12 -8.18 10.98
N LEU A 17 -7.48 -7.25 11.87
CA LEU A 17 -7.16 -5.84 11.73
C LEU A 17 -5.64 -5.62 11.87
N LEU A 18 -4.99 -6.27 12.84
CA LEU A 18 -3.54 -6.26 13.00
C LEU A 18 -2.83 -6.86 11.79
N ALA A 19 -3.31 -7.99 11.26
CA ALA A 19 -2.75 -8.60 10.06
C ALA A 19 -2.88 -7.69 8.84
N ALA A 20 -4.06 -7.07 8.65
CA ALA A 20 -4.28 -6.09 7.59
C ALA A 20 -3.36 -4.87 7.74
N LEU A 21 -3.18 -4.36 8.96
CA LEU A 21 -2.29 -3.25 9.25
C LEU A 21 -0.82 -3.61 8.97
N ALA A 22 -0.39 -4.81 9.35
CA ALA A 22 0.96 -5.29 9.10
C ALA A 22 1.25 -5.42 7.59
N VAL A 23 0.29 -5.94 6.82
CA VAL A 23 0.38 -6.01 5.36
C VAL A 23 0.42 -4.61 4.75
N TYR A 24 -0.46 -3.71 5.21
CA TYR A 24 -0.50 -2.31 4.78
C TYR A 24 0.84 -1.60 5.01
N LEU A 25 1.37 -1.65 6.23
CA LEU A 25 2.65 -1.06 6.61
C LEU A 25 3.82 -1.68 5.84
N GLY A 26 3.86 -3.01 5.76
CA GLY A 26 4.92 -3.73 5.05
C GLY A 26 5.00 -3.35 3.57
N GLY A 27 3.85 -3.29 2.90
CA GLY A 27 3.82 -2.88 1.50
C GLY A 27 4.00 -1.38 1.30
N ALA A 28 3.49 -0.52 2.18
CA ALA A 28 3.77 0.92 2.13
C ALA A 28 5.27 1.21 2.24
N VAL A 29 5.99 0.53 3.15
CA VAL A 29 7.46 0.62 3.27
C VAL A 29 8.16 0.08 2.02
N GLY A 30 7.68 -1.05 1.48
CA GLY A 30 8.21 -1.62 0.24
C GLY A 30 8.07 -0.67 -0.96
N PHE A 31 6.88 -0.06 -1.10
CA PHE A 31 6.58 0.94 -2.11
C PHE A 31 7.41 2.20 -1.92
N ALA A 32 7.47 2.75 -0.71
CA ALA A 32 8.28 3.93 -0.40
C ALA A 32 9.78 3.71 -0.72
N ARG A 33 10.29 2.49 -0.56
CA ARG A 33 11.70 2.17 -0.88
C ARG A 33 11.96 1.92 -2.36
N ARG A 34 11.04 1.28 -3.08
CA ARG A 34 11.26 0.84 -4.47
C ARG A 34 10.75 1.85 -5.49
N LEU A 35 9.60 2.47 -5.25
CA LEU A 35 8.90 3.31 -6.23
C LEU A 35 9.70 4.56 -6.62
N PRO A 36 10.34 5.30 -5.68
CA PRO A 36 11.20 6.43 -6.05
C PRO A 36 12.37 6.01 -6.94
N ARG A 37 13.01 4.85 -6.66
CA ARG A 37 14.14 4.34 -7.46
C ARG A 37 13.73 3.97 -8.88
N LEU A 38 12.52 3.45 -9.06
CA LEU A 38 11.97 3.15 -10.38
C LEU A 38 11.60 4.44 -11.13
N LEU A 39 10.98 5.40 -10.46
CA LEU A 39 10.55 6.66 -11.05
C LEU A 39 11.73 7.57 -11.42
N VAL A 40 12.82 7.57 -10.66
CA VAL A 40 14.05 8.31 -11.01
C VAL A 40 14.65 7.85 -12.34
N ARG A 41 14.43 6.59 -12.74
CA ARG A 41 14.87 6.08 -14.06
C ARG A 41 13.99 6.58 -15.21
N HIS A 42 12.81 7.13 -14.92
CA HIS A 42 11.89 7.63 -15.92
C HIS A 42 12.21 9.10 -16.25
N PRO A 43 12.59 9.43 -17.50
CA PRO A 43 13.04 10.78 -17.86
C PRO A 43 11.96 11.85 -17.71
N GLY A 44 10.68 11.49 -17.92
CA GLY A 44 9.54 12.38 -17.69
C GLY A 44 9.37 12.73 -16.21
N TRP A 45 9.36 11.71 -15.34
CA TRP A 45 9.26 11.91 -13.89
C TRP A 45 10.42 12.74 -13.34
N ARG A 46 11.64 12.54 -13.86
CA ARG A 46 12.82 13.32 -13.46
C ARG A 46 12.65 14.80 -13.77
N ARG A 47 12.16 15.14 -14.97
CA ARG A 47 11.84 16.53 -15.35
C ARG A 47 10.73 17.14 -14.49
N ASP A 48 9.68 16.38 -14.21
CA ASP A 48 8.58 16.85 -13.36
C ASP A 48 9.03 17.08 -11.92
N THR A 49 9.90 16.21 -11.39
CA THR A 49 10.47 16.36 -10.03
C THR A 49 11.43 17.54 -9.94
N GLU A 50 12.22 17.81 -10.99
CA GLU A 50 13.09 18.99 -11.06
C GLU A 50 12.30 20.30 -11.16
N ARG A 51 11.12 20.27 -11.78
CA ARG A 51 10.25 21.43 -11.94
C ARG A 51 9.39 21.70 -10.70
N ASP A 52 8.77 20.66 -10.14
CA ASP A 52 7.86 20.74 -9.00
C ASP A 52 8.07 19.58 -8.01
N PRO A 53 9.08 19.67 -7.12
CA PRO A 53 9.43 18.58 -6.20
C PRO A 53 8.31 18.27 -5.20
N VAL A 54 7.53 19.27 -4.81
CA VAL A 54 6.40 19.11 -3.88
C VAL A 54 5.27 18.32 -4.52
N SER A 55 4.93 18.61 -5.78
CA SER A 55 3.88 17.88 -6.51
C SER A 55 4.26 16.42 -6.73
N SER A 56 5.52 16.15 -7.09
CA SER A 56 6.03 14.78 -7.23
C SER A 56 6.03 14.03 -5.89
N ALA A 57 6.40 14.68 -4.78
CA ALA A 57 6.35 14.07 -3.45
C ALA A 57 4.91 13.77 -2.98
N VAL A 58 3.95 14.66 -3.27
CA VAL A 58 2.53 14.44 -2.98
C VAL A 58 2.00 13.26 -3.80
N THR A 59 2.33 13.21 -5.10
CA THR A 59 1.92 12.11 -5.99
C THR A 59 2.48 10.76 -5.53
N LEU A 60 3.76 10.73 -5.12
CA LEU A 60 4.40 9.57 -4.52
C LEU A 60 3.70 9.12 -3.24
N THR A 61 3.40 10.07 -2.34
CA THR A 61 2.67 9.79 -1.09
C THR A 61 1.29 9.22 -1.37
N LEU A 62 0.56 9.79 -2.33
CA LEU A 62 -0.76 9.30 -2.77
C LEU A 62 -0.68 7.88 -3.30
N LEU A 63 0.30 7.58 -4.16
CA LEU A 63 0.54 6.23 -4.67
C LEU A 63 0.85 5.23 -3.55
N ILE A 64 1.65 5.62 -2.55
CA ILE A 64 2.00 4.78 -1.41
C ILE A 64 0.80 4.56 -0.49
N VAL A 65 -0.03 5.56 -0.24
CA VAL A 65 -1.23 5.43 0.62
C VAL A 65 -2.33 4.63 -0.09
N LEU A 66 -2.49 4.84 -1.39
CA LEU A 66 -3.57 4.24 -2.18
C LEU A 66 -3.24 2.82 -2.68
N TRP A 67 -2.00 2.36 -2.52
CA TRP A 67 -1.53 1.03 -2.91
C TRP A 67 -2.44 -0.16 -2.53
N PRO A 68 -3.14 -0.19 -1.37
CA PRO A 68 -3.95 -1.34 -0.99
C PRO A 68 -5.22 -1.42 -1.82
N ALA A 69 -5.82 -0.27 -2.15
CA ALA A 69 -7.01 -0.21 -3.01
C ALA A 69 -6.66 -0.71 -4.42
N THR A 70 -5.50 -0.33 -4.94
CA THR A 70 -4.99 -0.81 -6.23
C THR A 70 -4.72 -2.32 -6.19
N ALA A 71 -4.12 -2.82 -5.11
CA ALA A 71 -3.84 -4.25 -4.93
C ALA A 71 -5.13 -5.08 -4.86
N VAL A 72 -6.13 -4.62 -4.12
CA VAL A 72 -7.44 -5.27 -4.02
C VAL A 72 -8.13 -5.26 -5.39
N TYR A 73 -8.15 -4.12 -6.07
CA TYR A 73 -8.72 -4.02 -7.42
C TYR A 73 -8.06 -4.99 -8.41
N LEU A 74 -6.73 -5.05 -8.43
CA LEU A 74 -5.97 -6.00 -9.26
C LEU A 74 -6.28 -7.45 -8.92
N ALA A 75 -6.36 -7.79 -7.62
CA ALA A 75 -6.70 -9.13 -7.18
C ALA A 75 -8.12 -9.52 -7.61
N CYS A 76 -9.10 -8.63 -7.44
CA CYS A 76 -10.47 -8.83 -7.91
C CYS A 76 -10.53 -9.00 -9.43
N ARG A 77 -9.79 -8.17 -10.19
CA ARG A 77 -9.74 -8.28 -11.65
C ARG A 77 -9.15 -9.61 -12.09
N ILE A 78 -8.04 -10.05 -11.50
CA ILE A 78 -7.41 -11.34 -11.80
C ILE A 78 -8.34 -12.50 -11.45
N ALA A 79 -9.02 -12.43 -10.32
CA ALA A 79 -10.01 -13.43 -9.92
C ALA A 79 -11.19 -13.49 -10.91
N ALA A 80 -11.69 -12.34 -11.37
CA ALA A 80 -12.72 -12.26 -12.39
C ALA A 80 -12.25 -12.84 -13.74
N SER A 81 -11.04 -12.49 -14.19
CA SER A 81 -10.46 -13.02 -15.44
C SER A 81 -10.19 -14.53 -15.41
N ARG A 82 -10.00 -15.11 -14.22
CA ARG A 82 -9.86 -16.57 -14.04
C ARG A 82 -11.20 -17.30 -14.01
N ARG A 83 -12.30 -16.60 -13.77
CA ARG A 83 -13.65 -17.16 -13.72
C ARG A 83 -14.32 -17.21 -15.10
N ASP A 84 -13.83 -16.39 -16.02
CA ASP A 84 -14.27 -16.31 -17.43
C ASP A 84 -13.53 -17.31 -18.36
N ARG A 85 -12.59 -18.08 -17.83
CA ARG A 85 -11.91 -19.19 -18.53
C ARG A 85 -12.36 -20.51 -17.93
#